data_AF-A0A3D1EQ48-F1
#
_entry.id   AF-A0A3D1EQ48-F1
#
_cell.length_a   1.000
_cell.length_b   1.000
_cell.length_c   1.000
_cell.angle_alpha   90.00
_cell.angle_beta   90.00
_cell.angle_gamma   90.00
#
_symmetry.space_group_name_H-M   'P 1'
#
loop_
_entity.id
_entity.type
_entity.pdbx_description
1 polymer ?
#
loop_
_entity_poly.entity_id
_entity_poly.type
_entity_poly.pdbx_seq_one_letter_code
_entity_poly.pdbx_strand_id
1 'polypeptide(L)'
;MLFSLLLFACQSPRMVPAFATRAFPELPKVSSNSSITVAAADLIVESDRDLPQGASVWLNERFVLEAGPLQANQPKRLNLREFRDQFGERPVPDDFWRSDRITPLVSGLLESDGTLWRAVISVRD
;
A
#
# COMPACT_ATOMS: atom_id res chain seq x y z
N MET A 1 -41.56 6.54 -27.22
CA MET A 1 -40.30 7.24 -26.86
C MET A 1 -39.72 6.53 -25.66
N LEU A 2 -38.71 5.68 -25.85
CA LEU A 2 -38.07 4.91 -24.78
C LEU A 2 -36.82 5.67 -24.37
N PHE A 3 -36.83 6.25 -23.17
CA PHE A 3 -35.70 7.01 -22.62
C PHE A 3 -34.59 6.03 -22.24
N SER A 4 -33.52 5.98 -23.04
CA SER A 4 -32.29 5.26 -22.69
C SER A 4 -31.59 5.97 -21.54
N LEU A 5 -31.70 5.41 -20.33
CA LEU A 5 -30.87 5.76 -19.18
C LEU A 5 -29.44 5.26 -19.42
N LEU A 6 -28.61 6.09 -20.06
CA LEU A 6 -27.16 5.94 -20.07
C LEU A 6 -26.62 6.34 -18.69
N LEU A 7 -26.60 5.39 -17.76
CA LEU A 7 -25.79 5.49 -16.55
C LEU A 7 -24.32 5.39 -16.96
N PHE A 8 -23.71 6.52 -17.31
CA PHE A 8 -22.26 6.68 -17.30
C PHE A 8 -21.78 6.62 -15.85
N ALA A 9 -21.67 5.40 -15.32
CA ALA A 9 -20.88 5.15 -14.15
C ALA A 9 -19.42 5.43 -14.53
N CYS A 10 -18.90 6.62 -14.18
CA CYS A 10 -17.46 6.84 -14.01
C CYS A 10 -16.95 6.03 -12.80
N GLN A 11 -17.24 4.73 -12.76
CA GLN A 11 -16.60 3.82 -11.83
C GLN A 11 -15.28 3.45 -12.49
N SER A 12 -14.17 4.00 -11.97
CA SER A 12 -12.87 3.39 -12.24
C SER A 12 -13.01 1.90 -11.92
N PRO A 13 -12.65 0.98 -12.84
CA PRO A 13 -12.79 -0.45 -12.59
C PRO A 13 -12.02 -0.77 -11.31
N ARG A 14 -12.75 -1.17 -10.26
CA ARG A 14 -12.16 -1.45 -8.94
C ARG A 14 -11.22 -2.63 -9.01
N MET A 15 -11.53 -3.61 -9.86
CA MET A 15 -10.76 -4.82 -10.11
C MET A 15 -10.26 -4.79 -11.55
N VAL A 16 -8.95 -4.81 -11.74
CA VAL A 16 -8.32 -4.89 -13.06
C VAL A 16 -7.34 -6.06 -13.04
N PRO A 17 -7.74 -7.25 -13.56
CA PRO A 17 -6.92 -8.47 -13.47
C PRO A 17 -5.52 -8.34 -14.08
N ALA A 18 -5.34 -7.46 -15.07
CA ALA A 18 -4.04 -7.17 -15.67
C ALA A 18 -3.04 -6.53 -14.68
N PHE A 19 -3.53 -5.97 -13.57
CA PHE A 19 -2.72 -5.40 -12.49
C PHE A 19 -2.76 -6.27 -11.22
N ALA A 20 -3.23 -7.51 -11.30
CA ALA A 20 -3.21 -8.44 -10.18
C ALA A 20 -1.77 -8.72 -9.73
N THR A 21 -1.55 -8.71 -8.42
CA THR A 21 -0.27 -9.04 -7.80
C THR A 21 -0.32 -10.42 -7.15
N ARG A 22 0.59 -10.68 -6.22
CA ARG A 22 0.62 -11.91 -5.41
C ARG A 22 -0.23 -11.78 -4.15
N ALA A 23 -0.64 -12.94 -3.62
CA ALA A 23 -1.25 -13.05 -2.30
C ALA A 23 -0.24 -12.65 -1.20
N PHE A 24 -0.76 -12.22 -0.05
CA PHE A 24 0.07 -11.91 1.11
C PHE A 24 0.86 -13.15 1.56
N PRO A 25 2.18 -13.04 1.75
CA PRO A 25 3.01 -14.21 1.96
C PRO A 25 3.05 -14.64 3.44
N GLU A 26 3.17 -15.94 3.68
CA GLU A 26 3.38 -16.50 5.01
C GLU A 26 4.87 -16.42 5.39
N LEU A 27 5.32 -15.23 5.78
CA LEU A 27 6.71 -14.96 6.18
C LEU A 27 6.80 -14.54 7.65
N PRO A 28 7.95 -14.76 8.32
CA PRO A 28 8.19 -14.28 9.67
C PRO A 28 8.05 -12.76 9.76
N LYS A 29 7.28 -12.29 10.76
CA LYS A 29 7.07 -10.86 11.04
C LYS A 29 7.97 -10.40 12.18
N VAL A 30 8.86 -9.46 11.89
CA VAL A 30 9.85 -8.92 12.86
C VAL A 30 9.55 -7.44 13.12
N SER A 31 9.74 -6.98 14.35
CA SER A 31 9.64 -5.54 14.67
C SER A 31 10.78 -4.77 14.03
N SER A 32 10.50 -3.56 13.53
CA SER A 32 11.52 -2.66 13.01
C SER A 32 11.23 -1.22 13.43
N ASN A 33 12.26 -0.37 13.32
CA ASN A 33 12.10 1.07 13.49
C ASN A 33 11.77 1.77 12.17
N SER A 34 11.50 1.01 11.10
CA SER A 34 11.02 1.55 9.84
C SER A 34 9.67 2.27 10.03
N SER A 35 9.39 3.26 9.20
CA SER A 35 8.15 4.02 9.24
C SER A 35 7.49 4.15 7.88
N ILE A 36 6.17 4.28 7.89
CA ILE A 36 5.36 4.64 6.73
C ILE A 36 4.49 5.83 7.14
N THR A 37 4.75 6.98 6.55
CA THR A 37 3.96 8.20 6.76
C THR A 37 2.99 8.37 5.61
N VAL A 38 1.69 8.43 5.92
CA VAL A 38 0.64 8.74 4.95
C VAL A 38 0.46 10.24 4.90
N ALA A 39 0.64 10.85 3.72
CA ALA A 39 0.44 12.26 3.47
C ALA A 39 -0.43 12.44 2.22
N ALA A 40 -1.72 12.74 2.42
CA ALA A 40 -2.74 12.78 1.37
C ALA A 40 -2.80 11.48 0.52
N ALA A 41 -2.25 11.51 -0.71
CA ALA A 41 -2.19 10.35 -1.62
C ALA A 41 -0.81 9.68 -1.66
N ASP A 42 0.17 10.27 -1.00
CA ASP A 42 1.55 9.79 -0.96
C ASP A 42 1.81 8.98 0.31
N LEU A 43 2.66 7.96 0.15
CA LEU A 43 3.23 7.17 1.22
C LEU A 43 4.73 7.43 1.26
N ILE A 44 5.20 8.02 2.35
CA ILE A 44 6.62 8.24 2.60
C ILE A 44 7.11 7.06 3.43
N VAL A 45 7.88 6.18 2.81
CA VAL A 45 8.45 4.99 3.43
C VAL A 45 9.90 5.27 3.79
N GLU A 46 10.25 5.05 5.05
CA GLU A 46 11.62 5.16 5.53
C GLU A 46 12.00 3.84 6.21
N SER A 47 13.02 3.17 5.68
CA SER A 47 13.51 1.93 6.30
C SER A 47 14.63 2.23 7.29
N ASP A 48 14.68 1.50 8.39
CA ASP A 48 15.78 1.55 9.36
C ASP A 48 17.03 0.77 8.88
N ARG A 49 17.00 0.19 7.69
CA ARG A 49 18.09 -0.58 7.08
C ARG A 49 18.04 -0.51 5.54
N ASP A 50 19.13 -0.92 4.90
CA ASP A 50 19.16 -1.08 3.45
C ASP A 50 18.36 -2.32 3.06
N LEU A 51 17.46 -2.17 2.08
CA LEU A 51 16.70 -3.25 1.47
C LEU A 51 17.03 -3.31 -0.03
N PRO A 52 17.21 -4.52 -0.60
CA PRO A 52 17.68 -4.71 -1.96
C PRO A 52 16.60 -4.40 -3.01
N GLN A 53 16.95 -4.53 -4.29
CA GLN A 53 16.08 -4.18 -5.42
C GLN A 53 14.72 -4.91 -5.45
N GLY A 54 14.57 -6.06 -4.79
CA GLY A 54 13.30 -6.79 -4.70
C GLY A 54 12.42 -6.41 -3.51
N ALA A 55 12.74 -5.35 -2.76
CA ALA A 55 11.96 -4.97 -1.59
C ALA A 55 10.54 -4.54 -1.98
N SER A 56 9.57 -5.00 -1.21
CA SER A 56 8.15 -4.67 -1.40
C SER A 56 7.57 -3.99 -0.17
N VAL A 57 6.62 -3.10 -0.37
CA VAL A 57 5.83 -2.50 0.71
C VAL A 57 4.46 -3.13 0.70
N TRP A 58 4.03 -3.60 1.86
CA TRP A 58 2.70 -4.14 2.08
C TRP A 58 1.88 -3.23 2.96
N LEU A 59 0.62 -3.07 2.59
CA LEU A 59 -0.39 -2.37 3.36
C LEU A 59 -1.54 -3.34 3.65
N ASN A 60 -1.97 -3.36 4.92
CA ASN A 60 -3.13 -4.13 5.41
C ASN A 60 -3.07 -5.62 5.07
N GLU A 61 -1.86 -6.17 4.99
CA GLU A 61 -1.62 -7.58 4.63
C GLU A 61 -2.36 -8.00 3.35
N ARG A 62 -2.50 -7.07 2.41
CA ARG A 62 -3.33 -7.27 1.22
C ARG A 62 -2.77 -6.56 -0.01
N PHE A 63 -2.44 -5.29 0.12
CA PHE A 63 -1.99 -4.47 -0.99
C PHE A 63 -0.48 -4.41 -1.00
N VAL A 64 0.13 -4.63 -2.16
CA VAL A 64 1.57 -4.65 -2.33
C VAL A 64 2.01 -3.71 -3.45
N LEU A 65 3.19 -3.14 -3.26
CA LEU A 65 3.94 -2.44 -4.29
C LEU A 65 5.40 -2.88 -4.21
N GLU A 66 6.00 -3.27 -5.33
CA GLU A 66 7.45 -3.45 -5.43
C GLU A 66 8.11 -2.07 -5.33
N ALA A 67 8.77 -1.81 -4.21
CA ALA A 67 9.33 -0.50 -3.93
C ALA A 67 10.71 -0.33 -4.56
N GLY A 68 11.36 -1.38 -5.06
CA GLY A 68 12.75 -1.31 -5.47
C GLY A 68 13.69 -1.20 -4.26
N PRO A 69 14.96 -0.81 -4.44
CA PRO A 69 15.87 -0.65 -3.31
C PRO A 69 15.40 0.50 -2.39
N LEU A 70 15.53 0.28 -1.09
CA LEU A 70 15.28 1.25 -0.03
C LEU A 70 16.60 1.46 0.73
N GLN A 71 17.10 2.69 0.78
CA GLN A 71 18.31 3.00 1.53
C GLN A 71 17.95 3.33 2.98
N ALA A 72 18.80 2.91 3.92
CA ALA A 72 18.59 3.14 5.34
C ALA A 72 18.42 4.64 5.65
N ASN A 73 17.37 4.96 6.39
CA ASN A 73 16.99 6.31 6.84
C ASN A 73 16.81 7.32 5.69
N GLN A 74 16.55 6.84 4.48
CA GLN A 74 16.23 7.69 3.34
C GLN A 74 14.75 7.55 2.97
N PRO A 75 13.94 8.61 3.12
CA PRO A 75 12.53 8.56 2.81
C PRO A 75 12.30 8.41 1.30
N LYS A 76 11.53 7.40 0.93
CA LYS A 76 11.07 7.16 -0.43
C LYS A 76 9.58 7.45 -0.54
N ARG A 77 9.20 8.26 -1.52
CA ARG A 77 7.79 8.52 -1.83
C ARG A 77 7.26 7.45 -2.77
N LEU A 78 6.14 6.86 -2.38
CA LEU A 78 5.36 5.89 -3.15
C LEU A 78 3.93 6.42 -3.29
N ASN A 79 3.28 6.13 -4.40
CA ASN A 79 1.91 6.57 -4.63
C ASN A 79 0.93 5.48 -4.18
N LEU A 80 -0.04 5.80 -3.31
CA LEU A 80 -1.04 4.81 -2.88
C LEU A 80 -1.76 4.16 -4.08
N ARG A 81 -1.97 4.92 -5.15
CA ARG A 81 -2.70 4.46 -6.34
C ARG A 81 -1.93 3.43 -7.16
N GLU A 82 -0.67 3.15 -6.85
CA GLU A 82 0.15 2.12 -7.50
C GLU A 82 0.02 0.77 -6.80
N PHE A 83 -0.40 0.74 -5.54
CA PHE A 83 -0.61 -0.49 -4.80
C PHE A 83 -1.76 -1.31 -5.38
N ARG A 84 -1.58 -2.63 -5.41
CA ARG A 84 -2.55 -3.60 -5.92
C ARG A 84 -2.64 -4.80 -5.00
N ASP A 85 -3.76 -5.51 -5.01
CA ASP A 85 -3.89 -6.82 -4.37
C ASP A 85 -3.86 -7.96 -5.40
N GLN A 86 -4.00 -9.20 -4.90
CA GLN A 86 -4.01 -10.42 -5.73
C GLN A 86 -5.11 -10.48 -6.80
N PHE A 87 -6.11 -9.60 -6.74
CA PHE A 87 -7.18 -9.50 -7.73
C PHE A 87 -7.04 -8.26 -8.61
N GLY A 88 -6.02 -7.44 -8.38
CA GLY A 88 -5.78 -6.19 -9.07
C GLY A 88 -6.65 -5.05 -8.55
N GLU A 89 -7.17 -5.16 -7.33
CA GLU A 89 -7.86 -4.08 -6.65
C GLU A 89 -6.86 -3.07 -6.08
N ARG A 90 -7.23 -1.79 -6.13
CA ARG A 90 -6.44 -0.71 -5.55
C ARG A 90 -6.98 -0.30 -4.17
N PRO A 91 -6.14 0.22 -3.27
CA PRO A 91 -6.62 0.91 -2.09
C PRO A 91 -7.47 2.11 -2.48
N VAL A 92 -8.61 2.30 -1.82
CA VAL A 92 -9.44 3.49 -1.97
C VAL A 92 -9.06 4.43 -0.82
N PRO A 93 -8.42 5.59 -1.07
CA PRO A 93 -7.90 6.46 -0.01
C PRO A 93 -8.90 6.70 1.12
N ASP A 94 -10.14 7.08 0.79
CA ASP A 94 -11.20 7.40 1.77
C ASP A 94 -11.70 6.19 2.60
N ASP A 95 -11.44 4.97 2.14
CA ASP A 95 -11.71 3.73 2.90
C ASP A 95 -10.45 3.19 3.59
N PHE A 96 -9.26 3.61 3.13
CA PHE A 96 -7.96 3.10 3.57
C PHE A 96 -7.36 3.93 4.72
N TRP A 97 -7.63 5.24 4.73
CA TRP A 97 -7.36 6.16 5.82
C TRP A 97 -8.38 7.28 5.83
N ARG A 98 -8.85 7.61 7.02
CA ARG A 98 -9.75 8.74 7.24
C ARG A 98 -9.07 9.69 8.20
N SER A 99 -8.90 10.92 7.76
CA SER A 99 -8.35 12.00 8.60
C SER A 99 -9.29 12.36 9.75
N ASP A 100 -10.60 12.13 9.59
CA ASP A 100 -11.64 12.52 10.55
C ASP A 100 -11.97 11.47 11.62
N ARG A 101 -11.41 10.25 11.52
CA ARG A 101 -11.67 9.16 12.47
C ARG A 101 -10.55 8.13 12.50
N ILE A 102 -10.35 7.49 13.66
CA ILE A 102 -9.41 6.38 13.81
C ILE A 102 -9.74 5.31 12.77
N THR A 103 -8.86 5.15 11.79
CA THR A 103 -9.03 4.11 10.77
C THR A 103 -8.55 2.78 11.34
N PRO A 104 -9.32 1.68 11.24
CA PRO A 104 -8.91 0.40 11.80
C PRO A 104 -7.59 -0.03 11.17
N LEU A 105 -6.55 -0.13 12.02
CA LEU A 105 -5.21 -0.66 11.77
C LEU A 105 -4.79 -0.71 10.30
N VAL A 106 -4.23 0.40 9.81
CA VAL A 106 -3.33 0.26 8.67
C VAL A 106 -2.13 -0.53 9.18
N SER A 107 -1.85 -1.70 8.60
CA SER A 107 -0.62 -2.44 8.87
C SER A 107 0.39 -2.15 7.76
N GLY A 108 1.63 -1.89 8.15
CA GLY A 108 2.70 -1.52 7.23
C GLY A 108 3.83 -2.52 7.38
N LEU A 109 4.18 -3.22 6.31
CA LEU A 109 5.28 -4.18 6.32
C LEU A 109 6.21 -3.90 5.15
N LEU A 110 7.51 -3.94 5.42
CA LEU A 110 8.52 -4.01 4.36
C LEU A 110 8.91 -5.48 4.19
N GLU A 111 8.78 -6.01 2.99
CA GLU A 111 9.24 -7.36 2.67
C GLU A 111 10.60 -7.31 2.02
N SER A 112 11.54 -8.09 2.54
CA SER A 112 12.85 -8.32 1.95
C SER A 112 13.47 -9.57 2.58
N ASP A 113 14.21 -10.34 1.78
CA ASP A 113 15.02 -11.47 2.23
C ASP A 113 14.22 -12.48 3.07
N GLY A 114 12.99 -12.78 2.64
CA GLY A 114 12.10 -13.74 3.30
C GLY A 114 11.56 -13.27 4.66
N THR A 115 11.64 -11.97 4.97
CA THR A 115 11.18 -11.39 6.23
C THR A 115 10.21 -10.24 5.98
N LEU A 116 9.19 -10.13 6.83
CA LEU A 116 8.27 -9.00 6.89
C LEU A 116 8.60 -8.12 8.09
N TRP A 117 9.08 -6.91 7.82
CA TRP A 117 9.47 -5.94 8.84
C TRP A 117 8.31 -5.00 9.15
N ARG A 118 7.79 -5.05 10.38
CA ARG A 118 6.70 -4.18 10.84
C ARG A 118 7.20 -2.74 10.91
N ALA A 119 6.59 -1.88 10.10
CA ALA A 119 6.82 -0.45 10.11
C ALA A 119 5.76 0.24 10.98
N VAL A 120 6.18 1.31 11.66
CA VAL A 120 5.27 2.19 12.39
C VAL A 120 4.54 3.07 11.37
N ILE A 121 3.20 3.07 11.43
CA ILE A 121 2.39 3.93 10.55
C ILE A 121 2.01 5.21 11.28
N SER A 122 2.19 6.33 10.59
CA SER A 122 1.67 7.63 11.00
C SER A 122 0.87 8.26 9.88
N VAL A 123 -0.20 8.97 10.22
CA VAL A 123 -1.01 9.75 9.27
C VAL A 123 -0.77 11.22 9.57
N ARG A 124 -0.43 12.00 8.54
CA ARG A 124 -0.31 13.46 8.62
C ARG A 124 -1.45 14.09 7.84
N ASP A 125 -2.14 15.03 8.50
CA ASP A 125 -3.16 15.88 7.89
C ASP A 125 -2.54 16.98 7.00
#